data_AF-A0A506PP22-F1
#
_entry.id   AF-A0A506PP22-F1
#
_cell.length_a   1.000
_cell.length_b   1.000
_cell.length_c   1.000
_cell.angle_alpha   90.00
_cell.angle_beta   90.00
_cell.angle_gamma   90.00
#
_symmetry.space_group_name_H-M   'P 1'
#
loop_
_entity.id
_entity.type
_entity.pdbx_description
1 polymer ?
#
loop_
_entity_poly.entity_id
_entity_poly.type
_entity_poly.pdbx_seq_one_letter_code
_entity_poly.pdbx_strand_id
1 'polypeptide(L)'
;MNKNILKSAFVAVLALTFFSFTNLLVKEVNVKDSKITWKGYKVTGDHEGTINLASGTLMFEGDKLNGGKFTVDMTTITVTDLTDDSKGKLEGHLKSDDFFGVETFPTASFVITGVKGSAGKYVVTGDLTIKNKTNPLTFEMTVANNQANATLKIDRSKFDVRYGSPSFFNDLKDKAIYDEFDMNVTLMF
;
A
#
# COMPACT_ATOMS: atom_id res chain seq x y z
N MET A 1 59.05 39.28 -46.48
CA MET A 1 58.52 37.91 -46.61
C MET A 1 57.92 37.52 -45.26
N ASN A 2 56.60 37.63 -45.15
CA ASN A 2 55.84 37.47 -43.91
C ASN A 2 55.75 35.99 -43.51
N LYS A 3 55.93 35.68 -42.22
CA LYS A 3 55.38 34.44 -41.65
C LYS A 3 54.61 34.79 -40.39
N ASN A 4 53.29 34.74 -40.55
CA ASN A 4 52.29 35.06 -39.54
C ASN A 4 52.30 34.00 -38.43
N ILE A 5 52.24 34.49 -37.19
CA ILE A 5 52.10 33.73 -35.97
C ILE A 5 50.65 33.21 -35.90
N LEU A 6 50.43 31.91 -36.08
CA LEU A 6 49.16 31.27 -35.77
C LEU A 6 49.14 30.93 -34.28
N LYS A 7 48.53 31.82 -33.48
CA LYS A 7 48.13 31.51 -32.10
C LYS A 7 46.89 30.62 -32.17
N SER A 8 47.07 29.30 -32.11
CA SER A 8 45.97 28.36 -31.96
C SER A 8 45.37 28.49 -30.56
N ALA A 9 44.21 29.14 -30.45
CA ALA A 9 43.41 29.14 -29.23
C ALA A 9 42.69 27.79 -29.12
N PHE A 10 43.10 26.96 -28.16
CA PHE A 10 42.41 25.72 -27.81
C PHE A 10 41.25 26.08 -26.88
N VAL A 11 40.03 26.14 -27.39
CA VAL A 11 38.82 26.32 -26.57
C VAL A 11 38.40 24.94 -26.07
N ALA A 12 38.75 24.62 -24.83
CA ALA A 12 38.20 23.47 -24.12
C ALA A 12 36.75 23.78 -23.74
N VAL A 13 35.78 23.22 -24.48
CA VAL A 13 34.37 23.26 -24.09
C VAL A 13 34.17 22.24 -22.98
N LEU A 14 34.16 22.71 -21.73
CA LEU A 14 33.78 21.90 -20.57
C LEU A 14 32.25 21.70 -20.62
N ALA A 15 31.79 20.54 -21.08
CA ALA A 15 30.39 20.16 -20.97
C ALA A 15 30.08 19.85 -19.50
N LEU A 16 29.67 20.87 -18.73
CA LEU A 16 29.14 20.71 -17.39
C LEU A 16 27.74 20.10 -17.49
N THR A 17 27.64 18.77 -17.35
CA THR A 17 26.36 18.11 -17.15
C THR A 17 25.83 18.49 -15.76
N PHE A 18 24.90 19.42 -15.70
CA PHE A 18 24.13 19.69 -14.49
C PHE A 18 23.19 18.51 -14.23
N PHE A 19 23.59 17.60 -13.35
CA PHE A 19 22.65 16.66 -12.75
C PHE A 19 21.75 17.47 -11.80
N SER A 20 20.47 17.64 -12.17
CA SER A 20 19.47 18.15 -11.25
C SER A 20 19.20 17.07 -10.21
N PHE A 21 19.75 17.25 -9.00
CA PHE A 21 19.37 16.41 -7.86
C PHE A 21 17.97 16.79 -7.41
N THR A 22 16.99 15.94 -7.65
CA THR A 22 15.65 16.10 -7.07
C THR A 22 15.73 15.74 -5.59
N ASN A 23 15.46 16.73 -4.72
CA ASN A 23 15.45 16.50 -3.28
C ASN A 23 14.14 15.81 -2.88
N LEU A 24 14.22 14.52 -2.59
CA LEU A 24 13.11 13.76 -2.02
C LEU A 24 13.09 13.92 -0.50
N LEU A 25 12.00 14.47 0.02
CA LEU A 25 11.70 14.49 1.43
C LEU A 25 11.00 13.18 1.81
N VAL A 26 11.61 12.39 2.69
CA VAL A 26 10.98 11.21 3.27
C VAL A 26 10.32 11.59 4.58
N LYS A 27 9.02 11.31 4.71
CA LYS A 27 8.26 11.45 5.95
C LYS A 27 7.87 10.08 6.48
N GLU A 28 8.26 9.80 7.72
CA GLU A 28 7.92 8.57 8.43
C GLU A 28 6.47 8.63 8.91
N VAL A 29 5.73 7.55 8.73
CA VAL A 29 4.37 7.43 9.24
C VAL A 29 4.41 7.17 10.74
N ASN A 30 3.66 7.98 11.49
CA ASN A 30 3.35 7.69 12.88
C ASN A 30 2.30 6.56 12.93
N VAL A 31 2.77 5.33 13.11
CA VAL A 31 1.92 4.13 13.12
C VAL A 31 0.89 4.11 14.25
N LYS A 32 1.14 4.81 15.36
CA LYS A 32 0.23 4.85 16.52
C LYS A 32 -0.95 5.79 16.30
N ASP A 33 -0.70 6.90 15.62
CA ASP A 33 -1.72 7.89 15.31
C ASP A 33 -2.42 7.61 13.97
N SER A 34 -1.90 6.65 13.21
CA SER A 34 -2.51 6.14 11.99
C SER A 34 -3.53 5.05 12.29
N LYS A 35 -4.49 4.86 11.38
CA LYS A 35 -5.56 3.87 11.54
C LYS A 35 -5.84 3.15 10.23
N ILE A 36 -6.05 1.85 10.32
CA ILE A 36 -6.57 1.04 9.22
C ILE A 36 -7.77 0.25 9.72
N THR A 37 -8.90 0.36 9.02
CA THR A 37 -10.04 -0.52 9.19
C THR A 37 -10.20 -1.40 7.97
N TRP A 38 -10.75 -2.60 8.17
CA TRP A 38 -11.11 -3.51 7.09
C TRP A 38 -12.57 -3.94 7.24
N LYS A 39 -13.21 -4.26 6.12
CA LYS A 39 -14.56 -4.81 6.07
C LYS A 39 -14.67 -5.90 5.02
N GLY A 40 -15.01 -7.11 5.45
CA GLY A 40 -15.18 -8.29 4.60
C GLY A 40 -16.65 -8.69 4.50
N TYR A 41 -17.02 -9.29 3.37
CA TYR A 41 -18.42 -9.56 3.03
C TYR A 41 -18.68 -11.05 2.80
N LYS A 42 -19.85 -11.49 3.23
CA LYS A 42 -20.42 -12.82 3.01
C LYS A 42 -21.82 -12.65 2.44
N VAL A 43 -22.34 -13.69 1.80
CA VAL A 43 -23.75 -13.71 1.35
C VAL A 43 -24.73 -13.45 2.50
N THR A 44 -24.37 -13.85 3.73
CA THR A 44 -25.24 -13.76 4.91
C THR A 44 -24.95 -12.55 5.82
N GLY A 45 -24.05 -11.65 5.43
CA GLY A 45 -23.67 -10.51 6.26
C GLY A 45 -22.22 -10.06 6.03
N ASP A 46 -21.70 -9.25 6.94
CA ASP A 46 -20.34 -8.71 6.86
C ASP A 46 -19.71 -8.71 8.24
N HIS A 47 -18.38 -8.55 8.26
CA HIS A 47 -17.60 -8.33 9.47
C HIS A 47 -16.58 -7.23 9.24
N GLU A 48 -16.22 -6.54 10.31
CA GLU A 48 -15.28 -5.44 10.25
C GLU A 48 -14.31 -5.45 11.43
N GLY A 49 -13.20 -4.77 11.23
CA GLY A 49 -12.14 -4.78 12.21
C GLY A 49 -11.02 -3.80 11.92
N THR A 50 -9.93 -3.95 12.64
CA THR A 50 -8.73 -3.15 12.49
C THR A 50 -7.50 -4.01 12.26
N ILE A 51 -6.46 -3.39 11.74
CA ILE A 51 -5.14 -3.96 11.57
C ILE A 51 -4.12 -2.82 11.66
N ASN A 52 -2.92 -3.09 12.18
CA ASN A 52 -1.94 -2.02 12.43
C ASN A 52 -0.84 -2.01 11.37
N LEU A 53 -0.26 -0.84 11.17
CA LEU A 53 1.01 -0.72 10.46
C LEU A 53 2.16 -1.13 11.38
N ALA A 54 3.08 -1.93 10.85
CA ALA A 54 4.41 -2.11 11.44
C ALA A 54 5.32 -0.92 11.12
N SER A 55 5.23 -0.38 9.90
CA SER A 55 6.00 0.77 9.45
C SER A 55 5.38 1.39 8.19
N GLY A 56 5.76 2.64 7.90
CA GLY A 56 5.36 3.29 6.66
C GLY A 56 6.18 4.54 6.38
N THR A 57 6.44 4.81 5.10
CA THR A 57 7.06 6.06 4.65
C THR A 57 6.31 6.62 3.45
N LEU A 58 6.27 7.95 3.38
CA LEU A 58 5.83 8.69 2.21
C LEU A 58 6.99 9.55 1.71
N MET A 59 7.19 9.57 0.39
CA MET A 59 8.25 10.32 -0.26
C MET A 59 7.65 11.44 -1.08
N PHE A 60 8.11 12.67 -0.84
CA PHE A 60 7.64 13.88 -1.50
C PHE A 60 8.76 14.55 -2.28
N GLU A 61 8.44 15.02 -3.48
CA GLU A 61 9.29 15.93 -4.25
C GLU A 61 8.66 17.33 -4.17
N GLY A 62 9.24 18.21 -3.35
CA GLY A 62 8.54 19.41 -2.89
C GLY A 62 7.26 19.05 -2.14
N ASP A 63 6.12 19.59 -2.57
CA ASP A 63 4.79 19.27 -1.99
C ASP A 63 4.08 18.13 -2.72
N LYS A 64 4.70 17.55 -3.75
CA LYS A 64 4.07 16.50 -4.56
C LYS A 64 4.46 15.14 -4.01
N LEU A 65 3.46 14.31 -3.69
CA LEU A 65 3.69 12.91 -3.42
C LEU A 65 4.36 12.23 -4.62
N ASN A 66 5.46 11.54 -4.38
CA ASN A 66 6.24 10.83 -5.40
C ASN A 66 6.30 9.32 -5.15
N GLY A 67 6.21 8.87 -3.90
CA GLY A 67 6.21 7.44 -3.58
C GLY A 67 5.98 7.15 -2.11
N GLY A 68 6.20 5.90 -1.72
CA GLY A 68 6.01 5.45 -0.35
C GLY A 68 6.05 3.93 -0.24
N LYS A 69 6.28 3.43 0.96
CA LYS A 69 6.30 2.00 1.28
C LYS A 69 5.67 1.77 2.63
N PHE A 70 4.85 0.74 2.75
CA PHE A 70 4.12 0.40 3.97
C PHE A 70 4.28 -1.08 4.29
N THR A 71 4.37 -1.38 5.57
CA THR A 71 4.33 -2.76 6.09
C THR A 71 3.20 -2.84 7.10
N VAL A 72 2.26 -3.74 6.86
CA VAL A 72 1.14 -4.05 7.76
C VAL A 72 1.56 -5.22 8.65
N ASP A 73 1.30 -5.13 9.94
CA ASP A 73 1.49 -6.22 10.90
C ASP A 73 0.24 -7.10 10.91
N MET A 74 0.30 -8.25 10.23
CA MET A 74 -0.83 -9.16 10.11
C MET A 74 -1.20 -9.84 11.43
N THR A 75 -0.28 -9.87 12.41
CA THR A 75 -0.55 -10.45 13.74
C THR A 75 -1.58 -9.64 14.53
N THR A 76 -1.73 -8.36 14.17
CA THR A 76 -2.61 -7.39 14.84
C THR A 76 -4.03 -7.36 14.30
N ILE A 77 -4.36 -8.18 13.29
CA ILE A 77 -5.73 -8.24 12.77
C ILE A 77 -6.70 -8.62 13.90
N THR A 78 -7.74 -7.79 14.07
CA THR A 78 -8.78 -7.95 15.08
C THR A 78 -10.14 -7.58 14.51
N VAL A 79 -11.20 -8.16 15.08
CA VAL A 79 -12.60 -7.96 14.76
C VAL A 79 -13.23 -7.00 15.78
N THR A 80 -14.02 -6.03 15.33
CA THR A 80 -14.57 -4.97 16.19
C THR A 80 -16.09 -4.98 16.32
N ASP A 81 -16.81 -5.70 15.45
CA ASP A 81 -18.27 -5.79 15.44
C ASP A 81 -18.83 -6.96 16.28
N LEU A 82 -17.96 -7.83 16.81
CA LEU A 82 -18.30 -8.97 17.65
C LEU A 82 -17.69 -8.81 19.05
N THR A 83 -18.42 -9.23 20.09
CA THR A 83 -17.97 -9.13 21.50
C THR A 83 -18.03 -10.45 22.27
N ASP A 84 -18.64 -11.50 21.70
CA ASP A 84 -18.75 -12.82 22.30
C ASP A 84 -17.65 -13.79 21.79
N ASP A 85 -17.77 -15.07 22.13
CA ASP A 85 -16.82 -16.12 21.72
C ASP A 85 -16.66 -16.24 20.19
N SER A 86 -17.60 -15.73 19.39
CA SER A 86 -17.47 -15.73 17.92
C SER A 86 -16.36 -14.80 17.43
N LYS A 87 -16.04 -13.73 18.18
CA LYS A 87 -14.92 -12.84 17.89
C LYS A 87 -13.62 -13.62 17.79
N GLY A 88 -13.26 -14.35 18.85
CA GLY A 88 -12.01 -15.11 18.90
C GLY A 88 -11.94 -16.22 17.85
N LYS A 89 -13.08 -16.84 17.52
CA LYS A 89 -13.17 -17.84 16.44
C LYS A 89 -12.89 -17.23 15.07
N LEU A 90 -13.50 -16.08 14.78
CA LEU A 90 -13.27 -15.39 13.51
C LEU A 90 -11.83 -14.89 13.40
N GLU A 91 -11.30 -14.25 14.45
CA GLU A 91 -9.90 -13.79 14.46
C GLU A 91 -8.91 -14.95 14.28
N GLY A 92 -9.14 -16.06 14.96
CA GLY A 92 -8.32 -17.27 14.79
C GLY A 92 -8.38 -17.82 13.36
N HIS A 93 -9.56 -17.84 12.75
CA HIS A 93 -9.73 -18.29 11.38
C HIS A 93 -9.11 -17.33 10.34
N LEU A 94 -9.22 -16.01 10.54
CA LEU A 94 -8.53 -15.03 9.68
C LEU A 94 -7.00 -15.22 9.71
N LYS A 95 -6.46 -15.62 10.87
CA LYS A 95 -5.01 -15.83 11.08
C LYS A 95 -4.52 -17.20 10.59
N SER A 96 -5.40 -18.19 10.40
CA SER A 96 -5.00 -19.55 10.02
C SER A 96 -4.51 -19.65 8.57
N ASP A 97 -3.85 -20.76 8.24
CA ASP A 97 -3.32 -21.04 6.90
C ASP A 97 -4.39 -21.12 5.80
N ASP A 98 -5.63 -21.49 6.17
CA ASP A 98 -6.79 -21.50 5.28
C ASP A 98 -7.16 -20.09 4.79
N PHE A 99 -6.74 -19.05 5.54
CA PHE A 99 -6.96 -17.65 5.20
C PHE A 99 -5.63 -16.91 4.97
N PHE A 100 -5.23 -15.98 5.85
CA PHE A 100 -4.02 -15.18 5.65
C PHE A 100 -2.71 -15.91 6.02
N GLY A 101 -2.77 -17.02 6.76
CA GLY A 101 -1.59 -17.80 7.17
C GLY A 101 -0.58 -16.97 7.94
N VAL A 102 -1.04 -16.24 8.95
CA VAL A 102 -0.28 -15.17 9.63
C VAL A 102 0.97 -15.68 10.35
N GLU A 103 0.98 -16.94 10.79
CA GLU A 103 2.19 -17.56 11.36
C GLU A 103 3.33 -17.63 10.33
N THR A 104 3.01 -17.97 9.07
CA THR A 104 3.97 -18.04 7.97
C THR A 104 4.20 -16.67 7.31
N PHE A 105 3.16 -15.83 7.26
CA PHE A 105 3.15 -14.53 6.60
C PHE A 105 2.75 -13.43 7.59
N PRO A 106 3.61 -13.08 8.56
CA PRO A 106 3.27 -12.13 9.62
C PRO A 106 3.12 -10.69 9.13
N THR A 107 3.51 -10.41 7.88
CA THR A 107 3.45 -9.07 7.29
C THR A 107 2.86 -9.07 5.89
N ALA A 108 2.12 -8.01 5.55
CA ALA A 108 1.81 -7.64 4.18
C ALA A 108 2.50 -6.30 3.85
N SER A 109 2.75 -6.01 2.57
CA SER A 109 3.43 -4.77 2.18
C SER A 109 2.81 -4.11 0.97
N PHE A 110 2.86 -2.79 0.91
CA PHE A 110 2.49 -2.00 -0.26
C PHE A 110 3.64 -1.07 -0.64
N VAL A 111 4.02 -1.06 -1.92
CA VAL A 111 5.07 -0.19 -2.46
C VAL A 111 4.48 0.65 -3.59
N ILE A 112 4.51 1.97 -3.46
CA ILE A 112 4.03 2.87 -4.52
C ILE A 112 4.99 2.80 -5.71
N THR A 113 4.45 2.51 -6.89
CA THR A 113 5.17 2.45 -8.17
C THR A 113 4.78 3.58 -9.12
N GLY A 114 3.66 4.27 -8.86
CA GLY A 114 3.24 5.41 -9.64
C GLY A 114 2.28 6.34 -8.88
N VAL A 115 2.46 7.64 -9.08
CA VAL A 115 1.59 8.67 -8.52
C VAL A 115 1.17 9.63 -9.63
N LYS A 116 -0.14 9.78 -9.83
CA LYS A 116 -0.73 10.78 -10.72
C LYS A 116 -1.58 11.75 -9.90
N GLY A 117 -1.63 13.01 -10.31
CA GLY A 117 -2.35 14.06 -9.61
C GLY A 117 -1.44 15.05 -8.89
N SER A 118 -2.06 16.00 -8.22
CA SER A 118 -1.43 17.17 -7.61
C SER A 118 -2.37 17.81 -6.59
N ALA A 119 -1.87 18.81 -5.85
CA ALA A 119 -2.68 19.58 -4.91
C ALA A 119 -3.45 18.71 -3.90
N GLY A 120 -2.77 17.69 -3.36
CA GLY A 120 -3.34 16.84 -2.31
C GLY A 120 -4.37 15.82 -2.79
N LYS A 121 -4.57 15.63 -4.10
CA LYS A 121 -5.42 14.57 -4.66
C LYS A 121 -4.62 13.72 -5.63
N TYR A 122 -4.56 12.42 -5.36
CA TYR A 122 -3.70 11.51 -6.08
C TYR A 122 -4.45 10.23 -6.48
N VAL A 123 -4.13 9.73 -7.68
CA VAL A 123 -4.34 8.34 -8.05
C VAL A 123 -3.00 7.64 -7.85
N VAL A 124 -2.98 6.72 -6.89
CA VAL A 124 -1.79 5.98 -6.49
C VAL A 124 -1.87 4.57 -7.06
N THR A 125 -0.83 4.15 -7.76
CA THR A 125 -0.62 2.77 -8.18
C THR A 125 0.58 2.21 -7.44
N GLY A 126 0.47 0.97 -6.96
CA GLY A 126 1.57 0.29 -6.29
C GLY A 126 1.38 -1.20 -6.26
N ASP A 127 2.43 -1.87 -5.79
CA ASP A 127 2.50 -3.31 -5.66
C ASP A 127 2.09 -3.71 -4.26
N LEU A 128 0.93 -4.37 -4.14
CA LEU A 128 0.45 -4.97 -2.91
C LEU A 128 0.96 -6.41 -2.84
N THR A 129 1.56 -6.78 -1.71
CA THR A 129 2.03 -8.14 -1.45
C THR A 129 1.34 -8.71 -0.21
N ILE A 130 0.63 -9.83 -0.39
CA ILE A 130 -0.04 -10.61 0.66
C ILE A 130 0.29 -12.08 0.39
N LYS A 131 0.64 -12.85 1.43
CA LYS A 131 1.07 -14.27 1.30
C LYS A 131 2.16 -14.49 0.24
N ASN A 132 3.16 -13.61 0.18
CA ASN A 132 4.23 -13.58 -0.83
C ASN A 132 3.77 -13.47 -2.30
N LYS A 133 2.50 -13.16 -2.56
CA LYS A 133 1.99 -12.88 -3.90
C LYS A 133 1.85 -11.39 -4.10
N THR A 134 2.43 -10.88 -5.17
CA THR A 134 2.43 -9.44 -5.49
C THR A 134 1.49 -9.17 -6.65
N ASN A 135 0.56 -8.24 -6.45
CA ASN A 135 -0.36 -7.78 -7.50
C ASN A 135 -0.48 -6.25 -7.45
N PRO A 136 -0.63 -5.58 -8.60
CA PRO A 136 -0.83 -4.14 -8.64
C PRO A 136 -2.19 -3.78 -8.07
N LEU A 137 -2.23 -2.68 -7.32
CA LEU A 137 -3.45 -2.05 -6.82
C LEU A 137 -3.39 -0.55 -7.15
N THR A 138 -4.51 -0.02 -7.64
CA THR A 138 -4.70 1.42 -7.87
C THR A 138 -5.86 1.94 -7.05
N PHE A 139 -5.67 3.07 -6.38
CA PHE A 139 -6.70 3.73 -5.58
C PHE A 139 -6.51 5.24 -5.54
N GLU A 140 -7.54 5.94 -5.08
CA GLU A 140 -7.47 7.37 -4.82
C GLU A 140 -6.97 7.63 -3.39
N MET A 141 -6.11 8.62 -3.26
CA MET A 141 -5.58 9.08 -1.98
C MET A 141 -5.64 10.60 -1.91
N THR A 142 -6.06 11.12 -0.76
CA THR A 142 -5.98 12.54 -0.45
C THR A 142 -4.87 12.81 0.54
N VAL A 143 -4.16 13.93 0.40
CA VAL A 143 -3.10 14.36 1.31
C VAL A 143 -3.32 15.83 1.67
N ALA A 144 -3.49 16.10 2.95
CA ALA A 144 -3.60 17.46 3.48
C ALA A 144 -3.17 17.47 4.95
N ASN A 145 -2.55 18.57 5.40
CA ASN A 145 -2.22 18.78 6.82
C ASN A 145 -1.48 17.59 7.46
N ASN A 146 -0.44 17.06 6.78
CA ASN A 146 0.34 15.92 7.30
C ASN A 146 -0.50 14.64 7.57
N GLN A 147 -1.63 14.53 6.89
CA GLN A 147 -2.51 13.37 6.91
C GLN A 147 -2.76 12.89 5.48
N ALA A 148 -2.76 11.58 5.28
CA ALA A 148 -3.22 10.94 4.04
C ALA A 148 -4.41 10.04 4.32
N ASN A 149 -5.41 10.06 3.43
CA ASN A 149 -6.59 9.21 3.52
C ASN A 149 -6.83 8.48 2.20
N ALA A 150 -7.13 7.19 2.28
CA ALA A 150 -7.47 6.36 1.13
C ALA A 150 -8.51 5.29 1.50
N THR A 151 -9.37 4.96 0.54
CA THR A 151 -10.22 3.77 0.59
C THR A 151 -9.76 2.83 -0.50
N LEU A 152 -9.44 1.59 -0.11
CA LEU A 152 -8.92 0.55 -0.98
C LEU A 152 -9.97 -0.55 -1.07
N LYS A 153 -10.16 -1.09 -2.27
CA LYS A 153 -10.93 -2.30 -2.51
C LYS A 153 -9.97 -3.37 -3.02
N ILE A 154 -9.83 -4.46 -2.27
CA ILE A 154 -8.82 -5.49 -2.51
C ILE A 154 -9.52 -6.80 -2.80
N ASP A 155 -9.08 -7.46 -3.86
CA ASP A 155 -9.50 -8.81 -4.22
C ASP A 155 -8.53 -9.83 -3.61
N ARG A 156 -8.97 -10.52 -2.56
CA ARG A 156 -8.16 -11.52 -1.83
C ARG A 156 -7.80 -12.74 -2.67
N SER A 157 -8.56 -13.02 -3.74
CA SER A 157 -8.33 -14.21 -4.57
C SER A 157 -7.00 -14.11 -5.34
N LYS A 158 -6.60 -12.88 -5.70
CA LYS A 158 -5.29 -12.59 -6.32
C LYS A 158 -4.10 -12.97 -5.45
N PHE A 159 -4.33 -13.12 -4.16
CA PHE A 159 -3.32 -13.44 -3.14
C PHE A 159 -3.44 -14.87 -2.61
N ASP A 160 -4.25 -15.71 -3.25
CA ASP A 160 -4.42 -17.12 -2.87
C ASP A 160 -4.96 -17.30 -1.44
N VAL A 161 -5.80 -16.36 -1.03
CA VAL A 161 -6.66 -16.48 0.14
C VAL A 161 -7.94 -17.15 -0.34
N ARG A 162 -8.00 -18.48 -0.25
CA ARG A 162 -8.98 -19.28 -0.99
C ARG A 162 -10.26 -19.58 -0.22
N TYR A 163 -10.22 -19.69 1.10
CA TYR A 163 -11.36 -20.19 1.88
C TYR A 163 -12.66 -19.44 1.55
N GLY A 164 -13.73 -20.18 1.28
CA GLY A 164 -15.05 -19.61 0.95
C GLY A 164 -15.09 -18.74 -0.31
N SER A 165 -14.05 -18.71 -1.14
CA SER A 165 -13.97 -17.86 -2.33
C SER A 165 -14.72 -18.48 -3.51
N PRO A 166 -15.63 -17.73 -4.16
CA PRO A 166 -16.30 -18.18 -5.38
C PRO A 166 -15.35 -18.30 -6.58
N SER A 167 -14.17 -17.68 -6.54
CA SER A 167 -13.16 -17.82 -7.61
C SER A 167 -12.43 -19.16 -7.59
N PHE A 168 -12.43 -19.88 -6.46
CA PHE A 168 -11.74 -21.17 -6.32
C PHE A 168 -12.68 -22.37 -6.15
N PHE A 169 -13.92 -22.13 -5.72
CA PHE A 169 -14.85 -23.19 -5.37
C PHE A 169 -16.25 -22.91 -5.92
N ASN A 170 -16.90 -23.97 -6.42
CA ASN A 170 -18.29 -23.95 -6.83
C ASN A 170 -19.22 -24.34 -5.66
N ASP A 171 -20.53 -24.13 -5.83
CA ASP A 171 -21.58 -24.62 -4.93
C ASP A 171 -21.48 -24.20 -3.46
N LEU A 172 -20.85 -23.05 -3.19
CA LEU A 172 -20.69 -22.51 -1.83
C LEU A 172 -22.00 -22.09 -1.16
N LYS A 173 -23.03 -21.74 -1.94
CA LYS A 173 -24.33 -21.25 -1.44
C LYS A 173 -24.16 -20.14 -0.40
N ASP A 174 -24.72 -20.31 0.79
CA ASP A 174 -24.68 -19.39 1.93
C ASP A 174 -23.31 -19.33 2.63
N LYS A 175 -22.36 -20.20 2.24
CA LYS A 175 -20.98 -20.20 2.74
C LYS A 175 -20.04 -19.31 1.94
N ALA A 176 -20.48 -18.73 0.83
CA ALA A 176 -19.64 -17.88 0.00
C ALA A 176 -19.25 -16.58 0.73
N ILE A 177 -17.94 -16.35 0.80
CA ILE A 177 -17.29 -15.14 1.28
C ILE A 177 -16.74 -14.42 0.05
N TYR A 178 -17.15 -13.18 -0.17
CA TYR A 178 -16.74 -12.43 -1.35
C TYR A 178 -15.22 -12.26 -1.42
N ASP A 179 -14.71 -12.17 -2.64
CA ASP A 179 -13.29 -11.99 -2.87
C ASP A 179 -12.85 -10.56 -2.56
N GLU A 180 -13.73 -9.59 -2.81
CA GLU A 180 -13.50 -8.19 -2.50
C GLU A 180 -13.74 -7.90 -1.01
N PHE A 181 -12.81 -7.16 -0.42
CA PHE A 181 -12.97 -6.52 0.88
C PHE A 181 -12.46 -5.08 0.81
N ASP A 182 -13.00 -4.23 1.67
CA ASP A 182 -12.66 -2.81 1.71
C ASP A 182 -11.69 -2.53 2.85
N MET A 183 -10.79 -1.57 2.64
CA MET A 183 -9.93 -1.01 3.68
C MET A 183 -10.03 0.51 3.67
N ASN A 184 -10.18 1.11 4.84
CA ASN A 184 -10.06 2.56 5.01
C ASN A 184 -8.78 2.85 5.77
N VAL A 185 -7.93 3.70 5.19
CA VAL A 185 -6.59 3.98 5.68
C VAL A 185 -6.48 5.47 5.96
N THR A 186 -6.07 5.81 7.18
CA THR A 186 -5.67 7.15 7.59
C THR A 186 -4.23 7.10 8.10
N LEU A 187 -3.35 7.87 7.49
CA LEU A 187 -1.93 7.96 7.83
C LEU A 187 -1.60 9.34 8.39
N MET A 188 -0.88 9.39 9.51
CA MET A 188 -0.33 10.62 10.10
C MET A 188 1.20 10.63 9.93
N PHE A 189 1.81 11.74 9.50
CA PHE A 189 3.26 11.81 9.19
C PHE A 189 3.84 13.24 9.17
#